data_AF-A0A821QW22-F1
#
_entry.id   AF-A0A821QW22-F1
#
_cell.length_a   1.000
_cell.length_b   1.000
_cell.length_c   1.000
_cell.angle_alpha   90.00
_cell.angle_beta   90.00
_cell.angle_gamma   90.00
#
_symmetry.space_group_name_H-M   'P 1'
#
loop_
_entity.id
_entity.type
_entity.pdbx_description
1 polymer ?
#
loop_
_entity_poly.entity_id
_entity_poly.type
_entity_poly.pdbx_seq_one_letter_code
_entity_poly.pdbx_strand_id
1 'polypeptide(L)'
;MGKKQRLYKTMLEEIKKLAPDFDPPNVMVDFERASMNAIKNLFPTANLSGCFFHLCQNVYHAVTRFDLKTLYGENENFAQQIRSLPALAFLPTTDVIATFDEIKAQFPAEGEPSIKIF
;
A
#
# COMPACT_ATOMS: atom_id res chain seq x y z
N MET A 1 -3.01 3.25 14.51
CA MET A 1 -3.10 4.70 14.72
C MET A 1 -2.03 5.34 13.85
N GLY A 2 -2.42 6.00 12.75
CA GLY A 2 -1.47 6.59 11.79
C GLY A 2 -0.66 7.73 12.42
N LYS A 3 0.57 7.93 11.94
CA LYS A 3 1.39 9.06 12.40
C LYS A 3 0.77 10.35 11.85
N LYS A 4 0.66 11.38 12.68
CA LYS A 4 0.09 12.67 12.25
C LYS A 4 0.96 13.26 11.13
N GLN A 5 0.34 13.73 10.03
CA GLN A 5 1.03 14.38 8.89
C GLN A 5 2.06 15.44 9.31
N ARG A 6 1.77 16.16 10.41
CA ARG A 6 2.70 17.12 11.01
C ARG A 6 4.08 16.53 11.32
N LEU A 7 4.15 15.29 11.81
CA LEU A 7 5.42 14.65 12.14
C LEU A 7 6.26 14.36 10.90
N TYR A 8 5.62 13.85 9.83
CA TYR A 8 6.31 13.65 8.54
C TYR A 8 6.82 14.97 7.98
N LYS A 9 5.97 16.01 8.00
CA LYS A 9 6.36 17.35 7.57
C LYS A 9 7.57 17.86 8.35
N THR A 10 7.54 17.83 9.68
CA THR A 10 8.64 18.31 10.52
C THR A 10 9.94 17.57 10.21
N MET A 11 9.92 16.24 10.10
CA MET A 11 11.13 15.46 9.80
C MET A 11 11.70 15.79 8.42
N LEU A 12 10.86 15.90 7.40
CA LEU A 12 11.29 16.24 6.05
C LEU A 12 11.80 17.70 5.94
N GLU A 13 11.22 18.62 6.71
CA GLU A 13 11.72 20.00 6.82
C GLU A 13 13.12 20.05 7.45
N GLU A 14 13.40 19.25 8.48
CA GLU A 14 14.75 19.14 9.05
C GLU A 14 15.75 18.57 8.04
N ILE A 15 15.36 17.57 7.23
CA ILE A 15 16.22 17.06 6.15
C ILE A 15 16.56 18.19 5.17
N LYS A 16 15.56 18.99 4.75
CA LYS A 16 15.77 20.10 3.81
C LYS A 16 16.60 21.23 4.41
N LYS A 17 16.56 21.45 5.73
CA LYS A 17 17.46 22.39 6.41
C LYS A 17 18.91 21.90 6.39
N LEU A 18 19.13 20.60 6.60
CA LEU A 18 20.47 20.00 6.61
C LEU A 18 21.06 19.85 5.20
N ALA A 19 20.20 19.64 4.20
CA ALA A 19 20.58 19.52 2.79
C ALA A 19 19.62 20.36 1.92
N PRO A 20 19.86 21.67 1.78
CA PRO A 20 18.98 22.57 1.04
C PRO A 20 18.76 22.18 -0.43
N ASP A 21 19.79 21.61 -1.05
CA ASP A 21 19.78 21.18 -2.45
C ASP A 21 19.26 19.74 -2.63
N PHE A 22 18.82 19.08 -1.55
CA PHE A 22 18.23 17.75 -1.65
C PHE A 22 16.86 17.84 -2.35
N ASP A 23 16.81 17.37 -3.59
CA ASP A 23 15.58 17.25 -4.39
C ASP A 23 15.54 15.87 -5.06
N PRO A 24 14.98 14.84 -4.38
CA PRO A 24 15.00 13.49 -4.90
C PRO A 24 14.04 13.35 -6.10
N PRO A 25 14.48 12.80 -7.24
CA PRO A 25 13.61 12.65 -8.41
C PRO A 25 12.55 11.57 -8.21
N ASN A 26 12.81 10.59 -7.33
CA ASN A 26 11.89 9.51 -7.01
C ASN A 26 11.84 9.30 -5.50
N VAL A 27 10.65 9.10 -4.96
CA VAL A 27 10.43 8.78 -3.54
C VAL A 27 9.52 7.57 -3.43
N MET A 28 10.04 6.51 -2.83
CA MET A 28 9.25 5.34 -2.47
C MET A 28 8.62 5.54 -1.10
N VAL A 29 7.32 5.37 -1.00
CA VAL A 29 6.54 5.68 0.20
C VAL A 29 5.71 4.49 0.65
N ASP A 30 5.39 4.45 1.94
CA ASP A 30 4.27 3.66 2.41
C ASP A 30 2.95 4.28 1.92
N PHE A 31 1.86 3.51 1.97
CA PHE A 31 0.54 3.97 1.52
C PHE A 31 -0.16 4.87 2.55
N GLU A 32 0.56 5.50 3.48
CA GLU A 32 -0.01 6.41 4.45
C GLU A 32 -0.26 7.79 3.81
N ARG A 33 -1.52 8.20 3.64
CA ARG A 33 -1.86 9.51 3.04
C ARG A 33 -1.11 10.69 3.67
N ALA A 34 -0.86 10.62 4.97
CA ALA A 34 -0.12 11.64 5.72
C ALA A 34 1.33 11.78 5.24
N SER A 35 2.03 10.67 4.98
CA SER A 35 3.42 10.67 4.48
C SER A 35 3.46 11.15 3.03
N MET A 36 2.58 10.61 2.17
CA MET A 36 2.46 10.98 0.77
C MET A 36 2.22 12.49 0.59
N ASN A 37 1.30 13.07 1.37
CA ASN A 37 1.01 14.50 1.32
C ASN A 37 2.20 15.35 1.78
N ALA A 38 2.88 14.95 2.86
CA ALA A 38 4.03 15.69 3.36
C ALA A 38 5.17 15.73 2.32
N ILE A 39 5.41 14.60 1.65
CA ILE A 39 6.44 14.48 0.61
C ILE A 39 6.08 15.32 -0.62
N LYS A 40 4.85 15.19 -1.14
CA LYS A 40 4.38 16.02 -2.28
C LYS A 40 4.48 17.52 -2.02
N ASN A 41 4.24 17.94 -0.76
CA ASN A 41 4.32 19.36 -0.40
C ASN A 41 5.77 19.88 -0.36
N LEU A 42 6.75 19.05 0.03
CA LEU A 42 8.15 19.47 0.15
C LEU A 42 8.99 19.22 -1.10
N PHE A 43 8.61 18.21 -1.89
CA PHE A 43 9.26 17.77 -3.13
C PHE A 43 8.20 17.61 -4.23
N PRO A 44 7.61 18.72 -4.73
CA PRO A 44 6.49 18.67 -5.67
C PRO A 44 6.86 18.09 -7.05
N THR A 45 8.15 18.09 -7.38
CA THR A 45 8.73 17.54 -8.61
C THR A 45 9.04 16.05 -8.51
N ALA A 46 9.07 15.49 -7.30
CA ALA A 46 9.40 14.09 -7.09
C ALA A 46 8.30 13.17 -7.62
N ASN A 47 8.71 12.10 -8.30
CA ASN A 47 7.82 11.01 -8.64
C ASN A 47 7.58 10.11 -7.40
N LEU A 48 6.33 9.96 -6.98
CA LEU A 48 5.98 9.14 -5.82
C LEU A 48 5.52 7.76 -6.28
N SER A 49 6.15 6.72 -5.75
CA SER A 49 5.77 5.32 -5.95
C SER A 49 5.44 4.64 -4.61
N GLY A 50 4.40 3.81 -4.58
CA GLY A 50 4.12 2.96 -3.42
C GLY A 50 5.14 1.82 -3.29
N CYS A 51 5.50 1.47 -2.07
CA CYS A 51 6.41 0.35 -1.81
C CYS A 51 5.68 -1.00 -1.92
N PHE A 52 6.03 -1.81 -2.92
CA PHE A 52 5.44 -3.14 -3.13
C PHE A 52 5.62 -4.09 -1.93
N PHE A 53 6.78 -4.05 -1.28
CA PHE A 53 7.03 -4.86 -0.08
C PHE A 53 6.03 -4.52 1.05
N HIS A 54 5.79 -3.23 1.30
CA HIS A 54 4.79 -2.79 2.28
C HIS A 54 3.36 -3.14 1.86
N LEU A 55 3.05 -3.14 0.55
CA LEU A 55 1.76 -3.60 0.04
C LEU A 55 1.53 -5.07 0.41
N CYS A 56 2.47 -5.95 0.05
CA CYS A 56 2.41 -7.37 0.38
C CYS A 56 2.31 -7.61 1.90
N GLN A 57 3.08 -6.87 2.68
CA GLN A 57 3.05 -6.94 4.13
C GLN A 57 1.68 -6.52 4.69
N ASN A 58 1.06 -5.46 4.17
CA ASN A 58 -0.27 -5.02 4.58
C ASN A 58 -1.34 -6.06 4.26
N VAL A 59 -1.26 -6.69 3.08
CA VAL A 59 -2.15 -7.80 2.69
C VAL A 59 -2.02 -8.96 3.67
N TYR A 60 -0.79 -9.38 3.97
CA TYR A 60 -0.56 -10.43 4.94
C TYR A 60 -1.08 -10.07 6.34
N HIS A 61 -0.82 -8.84 6.82
CA HIS A 61 -1.36 -8.37 8.12
C HIS A 61 -2.88 -8.34 8.15
N ALA A 62 -3.57 -8.14 7.02
CA ALA A 62 -5.02 -8.27 6.98
C ALA A 62 -5.45 -9.73 7.17
N VAL A 63 -4.83 -10.67 6.45
CA VAL A 63 -5.07 -12.11 6.63
C VAL A 63 -4.87 -12.51 8.09
N THR A 64 -3.82 -12.00 8.74
CA THR A 64 -3.55 -12.29 10.15
C THR A 64 -4.58 -11.66 11.09
N ARG A 65 -4.98 -10.42 10.84
CA ARG A 65 -5.94 -9.66 11.66
C ARG A 65 -7.35 -10.24 11.66
N PHE A 66 -7.73 -10.91 10.57
CA PHE A 66 -9.05 -11.52 10.43
C PHE A 66 -9.06 -13.03 10.69
N ASP A 67 -8.02 -13.54 11.36
CA ASP A 67 -7.88 -14.96 11.73
C ASP A 67 -7.91 -15.94 10.54
N LEU A 68 -7.53 -15.47 9.35
CA LEU A 68 -7.53 -16.25 8.11
C LEU A 68 -6.21 -16.97 7.83
N LYS A 69 -5.26 -16.98 8.78
CA LYS A 69 -3.94 -17.61 8.58
C LYS A 69 -4.03 -19.09 8.23
N THR A 70 -4.89 -19.83 8.95
CA THR A 70 -5.08 -21.27 8.72
C THR A 70 -5.65 -21.50 7.32
N LEU A 71 -6.72 -20.77 6.96
CA LEU A 71 -7.30 -20.84 5.62
C LEU A 71 -6.28 -20.48 4.52
N TYR A 72 -5.47 -19.44 4.74
CA TYR A 72 -4.39 -19.05 3.84
C TYR A 72 -3.30 -20.12 3.68
N GLY A 73 -3.00 -20.88 4.74
CA GLY A 73 -2.00 -21.95 4.72
C GLY A 73 -2.51 -23.26 4.12
N GLU A 74 -3.80 -23.56 4.29
CA GLU A 74 -4.39 -24.86 3.95
C GLU A 74 -5.19 -24.85 2.64
N ASN A 75 -5.64 -23.69 2.16
CA ASN A 75 -6.41 -23.55 0.92
C ASN A 75 -5.62 -22.77 -0.13
N GLU A 76 -5.08 -23.47 -1.12
CA GLU A 76 -4.26 -22.88 -2.18
C GLU A 76 -5.04 -21.87 -3.04
N ASN A 77 -6.31 -22.14 -3.34
CA ASN A 77 -7.15 -21.24 -4.12
C ASN A 77 -7.37 -19.91 -3.38
N PHE A 78 -7.70 -19.97 -2.09
CA PHE A 78 -7.82 -18.77 -1.26
C PHE A 78 -6.48 -18.02 -1.18
N ALA A 79 -5.37 -18.74 -1.00
CA ALA A 79 -4.05 -18.13 -0.95
C ALA A 79 -3.68 -17.45 -2.28
N GLN A 80 -4.05 -18.04 -3.41
CA GLN A 80 -3.86 -17.44 -4.74
C GLN A 80 -4.69 -16.16 -4.91
N GLN A 81 -5.94 -16.16 -4.48
CA GLN A 81 -6.80 -14.96 -4.52
C GLN A 81 -6.27 -13.84 -3.61
N ILE A 82 -5.74 -14.16 -2.43
CA ILE A 82 -5.07 -13.17 -1.59
C ILE A 82 -3.82 -12.62 -2.27
N ARG A 83 -3.04 -13.48 -2.95
CA ARG A 83 -1.83 -13.06 -3.68
C ARG A 83 -2.13 -12.28 -4.97
N SER A 84 -3.33 -12.37 -5.54
CA SER A 84 -3.70 -11.57 -6.71
C SER A 84 -3.92 -10.10 -6.35
N LEU A 85 -4.29 -9.79 -5.11
CA LEU A 85 -4.46 -8.42 -4.62
C LEU A 85 -3.18 -7.55 -4.79
N PRO A 86 -2.00 -7.94 -4.27
CA PRO A 86 -0.78 -7.17 -4.54
C PRO A 86 -0.34 -7.25 -6.02
N ALA A 87 -0.72 -8.31 -6.75
CA ALA A 87 -0.38 -8.45 -8.16
C ALA A 87 -1.03 -7.37 -9.05
N LEU A 88 -2.11 -6.73 -8.59
CA LEU A 88 -2.71 -5.55 -9.24
C LEU A 88 -1.71 -4.42 -9.47
N ALA A 89 -0.64 -4.33 -8.67
CA ALA A 89 0.41 -3.33 -8.85
C ALA A 89 1.18 -3.48 -10.18
N PHE A 90 1.05 -4.61 -10.87
CA PHE A 90 1.72 -4.88 -12.14
C PHE A 90 0.80 -4.72 -13.36
N LEU A 91 -0.47 -4.36 -13.16
CA LEU A 91 -1.40 -4.11 -14.25
C LEU A 91 -1.27 -2.67 -14.79
N PRO A 92 -1.63 -2.44 -16.06
CA PRO A 92 -1.94 -1.11 -16.54
C PRO A 92 -3.00 -0.46 -15.64
N THR A 93 -2.83 0.82 -15.34
CA THR A 93 -3.75 1.56 -14.44
C THR A 93 -5.19 1.56 -14.93
N THR A 94 -5.41 1.44 -16.24
CA THR A 94 -6.73 1.32 -16.88
C THR A 94 -7.47 0.05 -16.48
N ASP A 95 -6.73 -1.00 -16.12
CA ASP A 95 -7.28 -2.34 -15.93
C ASP A 95 -7.46 -2.66 -14.44
N VAL A 96 -6.75 -1.92 -13.56
CA VAL A 96 -6.72 -2.15 -12.11
C VAL A 96 -8.12 -2.23 -11.49
N ILE A 97 -9.03 -1.31 -11.83
CA ILE A 97 -10.37 -1.26 -11.22
C ILE A 97 -11.18 -2.48 -11.65
N ALA A 98 -11.22 -2.77 -12.95
CA ALA A 98 -11.98 -3.89 -13.49
C ALA A 98 -11.47 -5.23 -12.92
N THR A 99 -10.16 -5.45 -12.93
CA THR A 99 -9.58 -6.68 -12.38
C THR A 99 -9.75 -6.78 -10.87
N PHE A 100 -9.73 -5.67 -10.12
CA PHE A 100 -10.04 -5.69 -8.69
C PHE A 100 -11.47 -6.15 -8.43
N ASP A 101 -12.44 -5.64 -9.19
CA ASP A 101 -13.85 -6.02 -9.06
C ASP A 101 -14.06 -7.50 -9.42
N GLU A 102 -13.38 -8.02 -10.44
CA GLU A 102 -13.40 -9.44 -10.81
C GLU A 102 -12.83 -10.33 -9.70
N ILE A 103 -11.68 -9.94 -9.14
CA ILE A 103 -11.08 -10.64 -8.00
C ILE A 103 -12.08 -10.65 -6.83
N LYS A 104 -12.63 -9.49 -6.48
CA LYS A 104 -13.59 -9.34 -5.38
C LYS A 104 -14.86 -10.18 -5.56
N ALA A 105 -15.38 -10.32 -6.79
CA ALA A 105 -16.54 -11.15 -7.07
C ALA A 105 -16.29 -12.66 -6.84
N GLN A 106 -15.03 -13.08 -6.91
CA GLN A 106 -14.60 -14.47 -6.70
C GLN A 106 -14.12 -14.74 -5.27
N PHE A 107 -14.02 -13.71 -4.43
CA PHE A 107 -13.56 -13.84 -3.06
C PHE A 107 -14.57 -14.66 -2.24
N PRO A 108 -14.13 -15.68 -1.50
CA PRO A 108 -15.01 -16.39 -0.57
C PRO A 108 -15.53 -15.42 0.49
N ALA A 109 -16.74 -15.66 0.99
CA ALA A 109 -17.39 -14.81 1.99
C ALA A 109 -16.49 -14.62 3.24
N GLU A 110 -15.74 -15.66 3.59
CA GLU A 110 -14.76 -15.69 4.67
C GLU A 110 -13.60 -14.71 4.46
N GLY A 111 -13.28 -14.36 3.21
CA GLY A 111 -12.19 -13.46 2.81
C GLY A 111 -12.58 -11.99 2.66
N GLU A 112 -13.87 -11.66 2.72
CA GLU A 112 -14.37 -10.28 2.57
C GLU A 112 -13.70 -9.26 3.52
N PRO A 113 -13.39 -9.59 4.79
CA PRO A 113 -12.69 -8.67 5.67
C PRO A 113 -11.30 -8.26 5.17
N SER A 114 -10.59 -9.16 4.49
CA SER A 114 -9.26 -8.90 3.91
C SER A 114 -9.28 -8.01 2.68
N ILE A 115 -10.45 -7.64 2.16
CA ILE A 115 -10.58 -6.66 1.07
C ILE A 115 -10.58 -5.22 1.64
N LYS A 116 -10.91 -5.02 2.92
CA LYS A 116 -11.00 -3.70 3.58
C LYS A 116 -9.66 -2.96 3.75
N ILE A 117 -8.56 -3.55 3.29
CA ILE A 117 -7.23 -2.92 3.20
C ILE A 117 -7.05 -2.11 1.92
N PHE A 118 -7.91 -2.32 0.91
CA PHE A 118 -8.03 -1.53 -0.31
C PHE A 118 -9.26 -0.62 -0.21
#